data_AF-A0A8E2KVR8-F1
#
_entry.id   AF-A0A8E2KVR8-F1
#
_cell.length_a   1.000
_cell.length_b   1.000
_cell.length_c   1.000
_cell.angle_alpha   90.00
_cell.angle_beta   90.00
_cell.angle_gamma   90.00
#
_symmetry.space_group_name_H-M   'P 1'
#
loop_
_entity.id
_entity.type
_entity.pdbx_description
1 polymer ?
#
loop_
_entity_poly.entity_id
_entity_poly.type
_entity_poly.pdbx_seq_one_letter_code
_entity_poly.pdbx_strand_id
1 'polypeptide(L)'
;MDIDLAHDKSQGILRQRNGLALLSLVLGLVAVGSMVSAGHKDREVVLVPTLRTPLTLTSAKVSPDYLEMVTRDVAMVALNRSPQSLTYWMDSILEVTDEQARGEVKKALMKVVAEQQGSQITQFFTPDAMHVDPDKLTSTVGGTLHTVVASKEVTSEHRTFRFTWTYNGVSLKLKGFGMIAKPEETP
;
A
#
# COMPACT_ATOMS: atom_id res chain seq x y z
N MET A 1 19.68 75.27 -11.46
CA MET A 1 19.76 74.35 -10.31
C MET A 1 18.59 73.39 -10.23
N ASP A 2 17.39 73.74 -10.71
CA ASP A 2 16.23 72.81 -10.70
C ASP A 2 16.24 71.72 -11.79
N ILE A 3 16.92 71.97 -12.92
CA ILE A 3 16.95 71.03 -14.07
C ILE A 3 17.87 69.83 -13.79
N ASP A 4 18.98 70.03 -13.06
CA ASP A 4 19.87 68.94 -12.64
C ASP A 4 19.21 68.05 -11.58
N LEU A 5 18.45 68.64 -10.65
CA LEU A 5 17.70 67.90 -9.63
C LEU A 5 16.60 67.00 -10.25
N ALA A 6 15.99 67.45 -11.36
CA ALA A 6 15.01 66.67 -12.11
C ALA A 6 15.65 65.52 -12.90
N HIS A 7 16.86 65.72 -13.42
CA HIS A 7 17.62 64.68 -14.13
C HIS A 7 18.07 63.56 -13.19
N ASP A 8 18.58 63.89 -12.01
CA ASP A 8 19.01 62.89 -11.02
C ASP A 8 17.85 62.04 -10.49
N LYS A 9 16.68 62.66 -10.25
CA LYS A 9 15.46 61.93 -9.87
C LYS A 9 14.99 60.98 -10.98
N SER A 10 15.06 61.41 -12.24
CA SER A 10 14.70 60.60 -13.40
C SER A 10 15.63 59.39 -13.57
N GLN A 11 16.94 59.57 -13.37
CA GLN A 11 17.90 58.47 -13.40
C GLN A 11 17.70 57.47 -12.25
N GLY A 12 17.32 57.94 -11.06
CA GLY A 12 16.98 57.07 -9.93
C GLY A 12 15.79 56.16 -10.23
N ILE A 13 14.73 56.71 -10.83
CA ILE A 13 13.53 55.96 -11.23
C ILE A 13 13.86 54.93 -12.32
N LEU A 14 14.71 55.28 -13.29
CA LEU A 14 15.15 54.36 -14.35
C LEU A 14 15.98 53.19 -13.79
N ARG A 15 16.86 53.45 -12.82
CA ARG A 15 17.64 52.39 -12.14
C ARG A 15 16.75 51.48 -11.30
N GLN A 16 15.77 52.02 -10.58
CA GLN A 16 14.78 51.23 -9.84
C GLN A 16 13.93 50.36 -10.77
N ARG A 17 13.44 50.90 -11.89
CA ARG A 17 12.68 50.15 -12.89
C ARG A 17 13.50 49.01 -13.49
N ASN A 18 14.74 49.28 -13.89
CA ASN A 18 15.62 48.26 -14.46
C ASN A 18 16.01 47.20 -13.41
N GLY A 19 16.19 47.59 -12.15
CA GLY A 19 16.39 46.66 -11.04
C GLY A 19 15.18 45.75 -10.80
N LEU A 20 13.97 46.29 -10.79
CA LEU A 20 12.73 45.52 -10.65
C LEU A 20 12.50 44.58 -11.85
N ALA A 21 12.78 45.04 -13.07
CA ALA A 21 12.69 44.21 -14.27
C ALA A 21 13.65 43.01 -14.20
N LEU A 22 14.89 43.25 -13.78
CA LEU A 22 15.90 42.19 -13.63
C LEU A 22 15.51 41.21 -12.51
N LEU A 23 15.03 41.71 -11.38
CA LEU A 23 14.52 40.87 -10.29
C LEU A 23 13.34 40.00 -10.73
N SER A 24 12.39 40.56 -11.47
CA SER A 24 11.24 39.81 -11.99
C SER A 24 11.65 38.72 -12.97
N LEU A 25 12.67 38.96 -13.79
CA LEU A 25 13.20 38.00 -14.73
C LEU A 25 13.92 36.85 -14.02
N VAL A 26 14.70 37.16 -12.98
CA VAL A 26 15.36 36.15 -12.13
C VAL A 26 14.31 35.29 -11.41
N LEU A 27 13.29 35.90 -10.81
CA LEU A 27 12.20 35.17 -10.15
C LEU A 27 11.42 34.29 -11.14
N GLY A 28 11.17 34.78 -12.35
CA GLY A 28 10.53 34.02 -13.42
C GLY A 28 11.36 32.79 -13.82
N LEU A 29 12.67 32.93 -13.98
CA LEU A 29 13.57 31.81 -14.28
C LEU A 29 13.61 30.78 -13.15
N VAL A 30 13.64 31.24 -11.89
CA VAL A 30 13.58 30.34 -10.72
C VAL A 30 12.26 29.59 -10.66
N ALA A 31 11.13 30.25 -10.96
CA ALA A 31 9.81 29.63 -10.99
C ALA A 31 9.67 28.59 -12.12
N VAL A 32 10.21 28.88 -13.31
CA VAL A 32 10.25 27.90 -14.41
C VAL A 32 11.15 26.73 -14.04
N GLY A 33 12.34 27.00 -13.47
CA GLY A 33 13.27 25.96 -13.03
C GLY A 33 12.67 25.04 -11.96
N SER A 34 11.94 25.60 -10.99
CA SER A 34 11.26 24.81 -9.96
C SER A 34 10.11 23.99 -10.53
N MET A 35 9.37 24.52 -11.52
CA MET A 35 8.29 23.78 -12.18
C MET A 35 8.82 22.60 -13.02
N VAL A 36 9.95 22.79 -13.71
CA VAL A 36 10.63 21.71 -14.44
C VAL A 36 11.15 20.65 -13.46
N SER A 37 11.82 21.07 -12.38
CA SER A 37 12.32 20.16 -11.34
C SER A 37 11.19 19.36 -10.68
N ALA A 38 10.06 20.01 -10.38
CA ALA A 38 8.87 19.33 -9.84
C ALA A 38 8.25 18.31 -10.81
N GLY A 39 8.46 18.47 -12.13
CA GLY A 39 8.06 17.51 -13.15
C GLY A 39 8.97 16.29 -13.22
N HIS A 40 10.26 16.46 -12.89
CA HIS A 40 11.22 15.38 -12.73
C HIS A 40 11.16 14.80 -11.32
N LYS A 41 10.05 14.14 -10.97
CA LYS A 41 10.02 13.28 -9.78
C LYS A 41 10.84 12.03 -10.08
N ASP A 42 11.95 11.87 -9.36
CA ASP A 42 12.81 10.70 -9.43
C ASP A 42 11.97 9.43 -9.24
N ARG A 43 11.91 8.62 -10.30
CA ARG A 43 11.25 7.32 -10.28
C ARG A 43 12.24 6.35 -9.63
N GLU A 44 12.14 6.18 -8.32
CA GLU A 44 12.93 5.16 -7.64
C GLU A 44 12.38 3.77 -8.02
N VAL A 45 13.15 3.05 -8.83
CA VAL A 45 12.82 1.69 -9.26
C VAL A 45 13.51 0.72 -8.31
N VAL A 46 12.77 0.22 -7.34
CA VAL A 46 13.26 -0.84 -6.44
C VAL A 46 13.17 -2.17 -7.20
N LEU A 47 14.32 -2.74 -7.52
CA LEU A 47 14.41 -4.06 -8.14
C LEU A 47 14.25 -5.14 -7.06
N VAL A 48 13.10 -5.82 -7.06
CA VAL A 48 12.91 -7.04 -6.28
C VAL A 48 13.29 -8.22 -7.17
N PRO A 49 14.32 -9.02 -6.82
CA PRO A 49 14.90 -10.04 -7.71
C PRO A 49 13.92 -11.11 -8.21
N THR A 50 12.78 -11.28 -7.54
CA THR A 50 11.78 -12.31 -7.84
C THR A 50 10.61 -11.83 -8.70
N LEU A 51 10.60 -10.55 -9.10
CA LEU A 51 9.53 -9.97 -9.91
C LEU A 51 9.89 -9.94 -11.39
N ARG A 52 8.89 -10.24 -12.23
CA ARG A 52 9.03 -10.19 -13.70
C ARG A 52 8.99 -8.77 -14.25
N THR A 53 8.43 -7.84 -13.49
CA THR A 53 8.23 -6.44 -13.87
C THR A 53 8.78 -5.51 -12.77
N PRO A 54 9.44 -4.40 -13.13
CA PRO A 54 9.81 -3.37 -12.15
C PRO A 54 8.56 -2.82 -11.45
N LEU A 55 8.58 -2.77 -10.12
CA LEU A 55 7.49 -2.14 -9.37
C LEU A 55 7.62 -0.63 -9.46
N THR A 56 6.52 0.02 -9.84
CA THR A 56 6.38 1.47 -9.72
C THR A 56 5.44 1.77 -8.56
N LEU A 57 5.95 2.52 -7.58
CA LEU A 57 5.16 3.10 -6.51
C LEU A 57 4.81 4.53 -6.92
N THR A 58 3.52 4.84 -7.00
CA THR A 58 3.03 6.19 -7.22
C THR A 58 2.03 6.54 -6.14
N SER A 59 2.13 7.75 -5.60
CA SER A 59 1.27 8.20 -4.50
C SER A 59 -0.22 8.21 -4.86
N ALA A 60 -0.57 8.18 -6.14
CA ALA A 60 -1.94 8.27 -6.62
C ALA A 60 -2.61 6.90 -6.89
N LYS A 61 -1.83 5.87 -7.26
CA LYS A 61 -2.40 4.60 -7.72
C LYS A 61 -1.51 3.41 -7.35
N VAL A 62 -2.17 2.36 -6.87
CA VAL A 62 -1.56 1.05 -6.64
C VAL A 62 -1.47 0.31 -7.98
N SER A 63 -0.28 -0.18 -8.32
CA SER A 63 -0.13 -1.06 -9.50
C SER A 63 -0.68 -2.47 -9.19
N PRO A 64 -1.25 -3.16 -10.19
CA PRO A 64 -1.69 -4.56 -10.03
C PRO A 64 -0.58 -5.46 -9.48
N ASP A 65 0.62 -5.37 -10.04
CA ASP A 65 1.78 -6.18 -9.64
C ASP A 65 2.18 -5.94 -8.18
N TYR A 66 2.11 -4.69 -7.70
CA TYR A 66 2.39 -4.37 -6.29
C TYR A 66 1.31 -4.94 -5.37
N LEU A 67 0.03 -4.81 -5.75
CA LEU A 67 -1.08 -5.36 -4.98
C LEU A 67 -1.03 -6.89 -4.92
N GLU A 68 -0.68 -7.54 -6.03
CA GLU A 68 -0.50 -8.98 -6.10
C GLU A 68 0.65 -9.45 -5.21
N MET A 69 1.80 -8.76 -5.28
CA MET A 69 2.96 -9.10 -4.45
C MET A 69 2.63 -9.01 -2.95
N VAL A 70 2.03 -7.90 -2.51
CA VAL A 70 1.65 -7.70 -1.10
C VAL A 70 0.57 -8.70 -0.69
N THR A 71 -0.40 -8.96 -1.56
CA THR A 71 -1.46 -9.95 -1.30
C THR A 71 -0.87 -11.34 -1.10
N ARG A 72 0.09 -11.76 -1.95
CA ARG A 72 0.74 -13.07 -1.85
C ARG A 72 1.46 -13.24 -0.52
N ASP A 73 2.22 -12.23 -0.10
CA ASP A 73 2.96 -12.24 1.15
C ASP A 73 2.04 -12.33 2.36
N VAL A 74 1.05 -11.43 2.43
CA VAL A 74 0.10 -11.38 3.55
C VAL A 74 -0.81 -12.61 3.58
N ALA A 75 -1.25 -13.14 2.43
CA ALA A 75 -2.08 -14.34 2.39
C ALA A 75 -1.33 -15.57 2.91
N MET A 76 -0.03 -15.68 2.63
CA MET A 76 0.80 -16.76 3.16
C MET A 76 0.89 -16.72 4.68
N VAL A 77 0.98 -15.53 5.29
CA VAL A 77 0.96 -15.44 6.76
C VAL A 77 -0.45 -15.64 7.30
N ALA A 78 -1.45 -14.95 6.74
CA ALA A 78 -2.80 -14.90 7.29
C ALA A 78 -3.53 -16.26 7.27
N LEU A 79 -3.29 -17.06 6.23
CA LEU A 79 -4.01 -18.32 5.98
C LEU A 79 -3.26 -19.57 6.47
N ASN A 80 -2.08 -19.40 7.07
CA ASN A 80 -1.28 -20.50 7.61
C ASN A 80 -1.02 -20.29 9.10
N ARG A 81 -1.41 -21.24 9.95
CA ARG A 81 -1.23 -21.15 11.40
C ARG A 81 -1.17 -22.52 12.07
N SER A 82 -0.38 -22.60 13.14
CA SER A 82 -0.29 -23.75 14.03
C SER A 82 -0.26 -23.28 15.49
N PRO A 83 -0.46 -24.18 16.47
CA PRO A 83 -0.44 -23.80 17.89
C PRO A 83 0.87 -23.12 18.31
N GLN A 84 1.99 -23.48 17.67
CA GLN A 84 3.31 -22.89 17.93
C GLN A 84 3.49 -21.52 17.27
N SER A 85 2.77 -21.22 16.18
CA SER A 85 2.90 -19.98 15.42
C SER A 85 1.85 -18.92 15.75
N LEU A 86 0.85 -19.22 16.59
CA LEU A 86 -0.30 -18.34 16.83
C LEU A 86 0.08 -16.91 17.28
N THR A 87 1.06 -16.77 18.17
CA THR A 87 1.52 -15.45 18.64
C THR A 87 2.14 -14.65 17.48
N TYR A 88 3.09 -15.27 16.77
CA TYR A 88 3.74 -14.66 15.61
C TYR A 88 2.73 -14.30 14.52
N TRP A 89 1.80 -15.21 14.21
CA TRP A 89 0.72 -15.00 13.26
C TRP A 89 -0.11 -13.76 13.59
N MET A 90 -0.54 -13.61 14.85
CA MET A 90 -1.32 -12.45 15.28
C MET A 90 -0.52 -11.15 15.16
N ASP A 91 0.73 -11.15 15.63
CA ASP A 91 1.59 -9.97 15.62
C ASP A 91 1.91 -9.52 14.19
N SER A 92 2.24 -10.46 13.29
CA SER A 92 2.52 -10.18 11.88
C SER A 92 1.30 -9.62 11.13
N ILE A 93 0.10 -10.15 11.37
CA ILE A 93 -1.12 -9.58 10.76
C ILE A 93 -1.35 -8.17 11.28
N LEU A 94 -1.19 -7.95 12.59
CA LEU A 94 -1.40 -6.63 13.16
C LEU A 94 -0.38 -5.61 12.64
N GLU A 95 0.87 -5.97 12.44
CA GLU A 95 1.91 -5.08 11.88
C GLU A 95 1.52 -4.50 10.49
N VAL A 96 0.92 -5.34 9.64
CA VAL A 96 0.47 -4.94 8.30
C VAL A 96 -0.93 -4.32 8.29
N THR A 97 -1.66 -4.38 9.41
CA THR A 97 -3.03 -3.86 9.52
C THR A 97 -3.06 -2.33 9.60
N ASP A 98 -4.06 -1.73 8.97
CA ASP A 98 -4.35 -0.31 9.04
C ASP A 98 -4.66 0.14 10.47
N GLU A 99 -4.17 1.30 10.89
CA GLU A 99 -4.34 1.79 12.26
C GLU A 99 -5.81 1.96 12.64
N GLN A 100 -6.66 2.40 11.72
CA GLN A 100 -8.09 2.59 11.96
C GLN A 100 -8.83 1.24 12.12
N ALA A 101 -8.40 0.22 11.38
CA ALA A 101 -8.99 -1.12 11.43
C ALA A 101 -8.37 -2.02 12.53
N ARG A 102 -7.24 -1.62 13.12
CA ARG A 102 -6.44 -2.45 14.04
C ARG A 102 -7.23 -3.00 15.21
N GLY A 103 -8.16 -2.22 15.78
CA GLY A 103 -8.98 -2.65 16.90
C GLY A 103 -9.95 -3.78 16.54
N GLU A 104 -10.66 -3.65 15.42
CA GLU A 104 -11.60 -4.66 14.94
C GLU A 104 -10.88 -5.93 14.51
N VAL A 105 -9.79 -5.80 13.75
CA VAL A 105 -8.97 -6.93 13.31
C VAL A 105 -8.40 -7.65 14.53
N LYS A 106 -7.80 -6.95 15.50
CA LYS A 106 -7.28 -7.56 16.73
C LYS A 106 -8.34 -8.37 17.46
N LYS A 107 -9.55 -7.82 17.60
CA LYS A 107 -10.66 -8.53 18.25
C LYS A 107 -10.99 -9.84 17.51
N ALA A 108 -11.04 -9.81 16.18
CA ALA A 108 -11.29 -11.00 15.37
C ALA A 108 -10.17 -12.05 15.50
N LEU A 109 -8.90 -11.61 15.46
CA LEU A 109 -7.75 -12.50 15.62
C LEU A 109 -7.71 -13.13 17.02
N MET A 110 -7.98 -12.38 18.09
CA MET A 110 -8.03 -12.91 19.45
C MET A 110 -9.09 -14.00 19.62
N LYS A 111 -10.22 -13.90 18.92
CA LYS A 111 -11.24 -14.96 18.91
C LYS A 111 -10.66 -16.26 18.30
N VAL A 112 -9.97 -16.14 17.17
CA VAL A 112 -9.30 -17.30 16.52
C VAL A 112 -8.23 -17.89 17.44
N VAL A 113 -7.43 -17.05 18.10
CA VAL A 113 -6.41 -17.50 19.05
C VAL A 113 -7.07 -18.25 20.20
N ALA A 114 -8.13 -17.71 20.81
CA ALA A 114 -8.83 -18.36 21.92
C ALA A 114 -9.44 -19.71 21.52
N GLU A 115 -9.95 -19.85 20.30
CA GLU A 115 -10.50 -21.10 19.77
C GLU A 115 -9.41 -22.15 19.48
N GLN A 116 -8.21 -21.72 19.08
CA GLN A 116 -7.12 -22.62 18.72
C GLN A 116 -6.11 -22.86 19.84
N GLN A 117 -6.10 -22.03 20.87
CA GLN A 117 -5.21 -22.16 22.01
C GLN A 117 -5.53 -23.43 22.81
N GLY A 118 -4.52 -24.28 23.02
CA GLY A 118 -4.68 -25.59 23.66
C GLY A 118 -5.23 -26.69 22.73
N SER A 119 -5.58 -26.35 21.48
CA SER A 119 -5.91 -27.34 20.45
C SER A 119 -4.64 -27.83 19.73
N GLN A 120 -4.68 -29.03 19.15
CA GLN A 120 -3.64 -29.53 18.24
C GLN A 120 -4.02 -29.30 16.77
N ILE A 121 -4.69 -28.17 16.49
CA ILE A 121 -5.17 -27.83 15.15
C ILE A 121 -4.10 -27.01 14.41
N THR A 122 -3.66 -27.52 13.28
CA THR A 122 -2.81 -26.81 12.31
C THR A 122 -3.60 -26.60 11.03
N GLN A 123 -3.51 -25.39 10.50
CA GLN A 123 -4.14 -25.02 9.24
C GLN A 123 -3.10 -24.50 8.27
N PHE A 124 -3.13 -24.99 7.04
CA PHE A 124 -2.30 -24.48 5.97
C PHE A 124 -3.09 -24.36 4.68
N PHE A 125 -2.67 -23.45 3.83
CA PHE A 125 -3.40 -23.06 2.63
C PHE A 125 -2.54 -23.24 1.40
N THR A 126 -3.09 -23.89 0.38
CA THR A 126 -2.44 -24.14 -0.91
C THR A 126 -3.12 -23.27 -1.98
N PRO A 127 -2.57 -22.09 -2.31
CA PRO A 127 -3.17 -21.19 -3.28
C PRO A 127 -3.10 -21.77 -4.70
N ASP A 128 -4.19 -21.66 -5.45
CA ASP A 128 -4.27 -22.04 -6.87
C ASP A 128 -4.73 -20.90 -7.79
N ALA A 129 -5.30 -19.83 -7.22
CA ALA A 129 -5.77 -18.67 -7.96
C ALA A 129 -5.59 -17.37 -7.15
N MET A 130 -5.29 -16.28 -7.85
CA MET A 130 -5.24 -14.94 -7.28
C MET A 130 -5.83 -13.93 -8.26
N HIS A 131 -6.63 -13.00 -7.74
CA HIS A 131 -7.16 -11.88 -8.51
C HIS A 131 -7.04 -10.59 -7.70
N VAL A 132 -6.67 -9.50 -8.36
CA VAL A 132 -6.44 -8.19 -7.73
C VAL A 132 -7.25 -7.11 -8.45
N ASP A 133 -7.87 -6.23 -7.67
CA ASP A 133 -8.62 -5.06 -8.15
C ASP A 133 -8.02 -3.81 -7.48
N PRO A 134 -7.04 -3.16 -8.12
CA PRO A 134 -6.38 -1.96 -7.56
C PRO A 134 -7.30 -0.75 -7.47
N ASP A 135 -8.36 -0.68 -8.28
CA ASP A 135 -9.30 0.44 -8.26
C ASP A 135 -10.21 0.35 -7.02
N LYS A 136 -10.55 -0.87 -6.59
CA LYS A 136 -11.29 -1.11 -5.33
C LYS A 136 -10.40 -1.36 -4.12
N LEU A 137 -9.08 -1.47 -4.30
CA LEU A 137 -8.14 -1.90 -3.27
C LEU A 137 -8.58 -3.22 -2.60
N THR A 138 -8.94 -4.20 -3.44
CA THR A 138 -9.31 -5.54 -2.98
C THR A 138 -8.53 -6.60 -3.72
N SER A 139 -8.33 -7.74 -3.08
CA SER A 139 -7.78 -8.92 -3.72
C SER A 139 -8.46 -10.18 -3.22
N THR A 140 -8.48 -11.22 -4.05
CA THR A 140 -9.02 -12.53 -3.71
C THR A 140 -8.02 -13.62 -3.99
N VAL A 141 -7.88 -14.56 -3.04
CA VAL A 141 -7.01 -15.72 -3.16
C VAL A 141 -7.84 -16.98 -3.02
N GLY A 142 -7.87 -17.80 -4.07
CA GLY A 142 -8.49 -19.12 -4.11
C GLY A 142 -7.45 -20.22 -3.87
N GLY A 143 -7.89 -21.32 -3.28
CA GLY A 143 -7.01 -22.43 -2.94
C GLY A 143 -7.65 -23.43 -1.99
N THR A 144 -6.90 -24.44 -1.62
CA THR A 144 -7.36 -25.47 -0.69
C THR A 144 -6.89 -25.17 0.73
N LEU A 145 -7.83 -25.10 1.67
CA LEU A 145 -7.55 -24.98 3.10
C LEU A 145 -7.52 -26.37 3.72
N HIS A 146 -6.36 -26.75 4.24
CA HIS A 146 -6.15 -28.00 4.93
C HIS A 146 -6.23 -27.77 6.43
N THR A 147 -6.97 -28.63 7.13
CA THR A 147 -7.02 -28.64 8.60
C THR A 147 -6.54 -29.99 9.10
N VAL A 148 -5.45 -29.97 9.85
CA VAL A 148 -4.83 -31.14 10.48
C VAL A 148 -5.05 -31.06 11.97
N VAL A 149 -5.52 -32.16 12.57
CA VAL A 149 -5.67 -32.28 14.01
C VAL A 149 -4.75 -33.38 14.50
N ALA A 150 -3.83 -33.03 15.41
CA ALA A 150 -2.73 -33.87 15.84
C ALA A 150 -1.87 -34.34 14.64
N SER A 151 -2.13 -35.54 14.13
CA SER A 151 -1.39 -36.16 13.01
C SER A 151 -2.29 -36.58 11.86
N LYS A 152 -3.59 -36.25 11.88
CA LYS A 152 -4.55 -36.64 10.85
C LYS A 152 -5.15 -35.42 10.18
N GLU A 153 -5.14 -35.40 8.85
CA GLU A 153 -5.91 -34.43 8.07
C GLU A 153 -7.40 -34.72 8.24
N VAL A 154 -8.15 -33.71 8.70
CA VAL A 154 -9.58 -33.83 9.02
C VAL A 154 -10.43 -33.16 7.95
N THR A 155 -9.92 -32.10 7.32
CA THR A 155 -10.67 -31.32 6.33
C THR A 155 -9.74 -30.79 5.26
N SER A 156 -10.20 -30.86 4.00
CA SER A 156 -9.55 -30.31 2.83
C SER A 156 -10.63 -29.71 1.94
N GLU A 157 -10.70 -28.38 1.88
CA GLU A 157 -11.79 -27.68 1.19
C GLU A 157 -11.27 -26.53 0.35
N HIS A 158 -11.76 -26.42 -0.89
CA HIS A 158 -11.47 -25.27 -1.72
C HIS A 158 -12.26 -24.05 -1.22
N ARG A 159 -11.52 -23.01 -0.81
CA ARG A 159 -12.05 -21.77 -0.23
C ARG A 159 -11.42 -20.56 -0.92
N THR A 160 -12.19 -19.49 -1.02
CA THR A 160 -11.69 -18.20 -1.52
C THR A 160 -11.73 -17.17 -0.40
N PHE A 161 -10.64 -16.44 -0.24
CA PHE A 161 -10.48 -15.38 0.76
C PHE A 161 -10.38 -14.03 0.06
N ARG A 162 -11.12 -13.04 0.56
CA ARG A 162 -10.99 -11.64 0.15
C ARG A 162 -10.14 -10.88 1.16
N PHE A 163 -9.22 -10.08 0.65
CA PHE A 163 -8.43 -9.10 1.39
C PHE A 163 -8.85 -7.70 0.94
N THR A 164 -9.04 -6.81 1.90
CA THR A 164 -9.38 -5.40 1.67
C THR A 164 -8.25 -4.53 2.17
N TRP A 165 -7.88 -3.54 1.39
CA TRP A 165 -6.69 -2.73 1.63
C TRP A 165 -7.02 -1.25 1.74
N THR A 166 -6.16 -0.53 2.44
CA THR A 166 -6.07 0.93 2.43
C THR A 166 -4.72 1.30 1.85
N TYR A 167 -4.68 2.34 1.01
CA TYR A 167 -3.43 2.87 0.47
C TYR A 167 -3.20 4.29 0.99
N ASN A 168 -2.06 4.52 1.65
CA ASN A 168 -1.69 5.84 2.20
C ASN A 168 -0.70 6.60 1.31
N GLY A 169 -0.54 6.21 0.04
CA GLY A 169 0.38 6.84 -0.91
C GLY A 169 1.80 6.28 -0.90
N VAL A 170 2.16 5.46 0.10
CA VAL A 170 3.50 4.84 0.18
C VAL A 170 3.39 3.33 0.44
N SER A 171 2.44 2.91 1.27
CA SER A 171 2.26 1.53 1.69
C SER A 171 0.81 1.08 1.58
N LEU A 172 0.61 -0.19 1.23
CA LEU A 172 -0.65 -0.88 1.41
C LEU A 172 -0.77 -1.36 2.86
N LYS A 173 -1.92 -1.10 3.47
CA LYS A 173 -2.28 -1.58 4.81
C LYS A 173 -3.52 -2.45 4.73
N LEU A 174 -3.52 -3.54 5.48
CA LEU A 174 -4.64 -4.47 5.53
C LEU A 174 -5.78 -3.86 6.34
N LYS A 175 -6.94 -3.66 5.70
CA LYS A 175 -8.17 -3.25 6.40
C LYS A 175 -8.89 -4.45 7.01
N GLY A 176 -8.79 -5.61 6.37
CA GLY A 176 -9.36 -6.86 6.86
C GLY A 176 -9.33 -7.96 5.80
N PHE A 177 -9.57 -9.18 6.24
CA PHE A 177 -9.67 -10.34 5.35
C PHE A 177 -10.68 -11.35 5.87
N GLY A 178 -11.23 -12.16 4.97
CA GLY A 178 -12.21 -13.18 5.32
C GLY A 178 -12.59 -14.07 4.15
N MET A 179 -13.21 -15.21 4.46
CA MET A 179 -13.73 -16.12 3.46
C MET A 179 -14.92 -15.47 2.73
N ILE A 180 -14.95 -15.57 1.40
CA ILE A 180 -16.16 -15.27 0.63
C ILE A 180 -16.99 -16.56 0.52
N ALA A 181 -18.27 -16.50 0.86
CA ALA A 181 -19.18 -17.60 0.59
C ALA A 181 -19.23 -17.83 -0.92
N LYS A 182 -19.22 -19.10 -1.37
CA LYS A 182 -19.56 -19.40 -2.76
C LYS A 182 -20.96 -18.80 -3.04
N PRO A 183 -21.16 -18.08 -4.15
CA PRO A 183 -22.53 -17.87 -4.61
C PRO A 183 -23.15 -19.25 -4.81
N GLU A 184 -24.32 -19.49 -4.21
CA GLU A 184 -25.08 -20.72 -4.43
C GLU A 184 -25.20 -20.93 -5.95
N GLU A 185 -24.69 -22.05 -6.46
CA GLU A 185 -25.04 -22.53 -7.78
C GLU A 185 -26.56 -22.73 -7.76
N THR A 186 -27.27 -21.78 -8.35
CA THR A 186 -28.72 -21.87 -8.53
C THR A 186 -28.98 -23.04 -9.49
N PRO A 187 -29.83 -24.01 -9.14
CA PRO A 187 -30.17 -25.13 -10.01
C PRO A 187 -30.88 -24.70 -11.30
#